data_AF-A0A9E2B4S3-F1
#
_entry.id   AF-A0A9E2B4S3-F1
#
_cell.length_a   1.000
_cell.length_b   1.000
_cell.length_c   1.000
_cell.angle_alpha   90.00
_cell.angle_beta   90.00
_cell.angle_gamma   90.00
#
_symmetry.space_group_name_H-M   'P 1'
#
loop_
_entity.id
_entity.type
_entity.pdbx_description
1 polymer ?
#
loop_
_entity_poly.entity_id
_entity_poly.type
_entity_poly.pdbx_seq_one_letter_code
_entity_poly.pdbx_strand_id
1 'polypeptide(L)'
;IYNRTDLYPADTSLNGIDNITVSDGGDVLVAEDSDDNQIQVLTPGGELLPLLQLTGHSIGNLPGELTGPAFDPSGTRLYFSSQRGTLADFQAQGRLIGVTFEISGPFLV
;
A
#
# COMPACT_ATOMS: atom_id res chain seq x y z
N ILE A 1 -10.07 -8.75 9.63
CA ILE A 1 -8.96 -8.66 8.67
C ILE A 1 -7.78 -9.31 9.38
N TYR A 2 -7.06 -10.23 8.71
CA TYR A 2 -6.06 -11.09 9.35
C TYR A 2 -4.77 -10.29 9.58
N ASN A 3 -4.42 -10.02 10.83
CA ASN A 3 -3.14 -9.41 11.15
C ASN A 3 -2.14 -10.51 11.54
N ARG A 4 -1.08 -10.68 10.76
CA ARG A 4 -0.08 -11.73 10.99
C ARG A 4 0.64 -11.57 12.33
N THR A 5 0.75 -10.34 12.84
CA THR A 5 1.35 -10.09 14.17
C THR A 5 0.54 -10.69 15.33
N ASP A 6 -0.76 -10.92 15.15
CA ASP A 6 -1.59 -11.62 16.15
C ASP A 6 -1.24 -13.11 16.27
N LEU A 7 -0.59 -13.68 15.24
CA LEU A 7 -0.30 -15.11 15.14
C LEU A 7 1.19 -15.43 15.19
N TYR A 8 2.03 -14.48 14.76
CA TYR A 8 3.49 -14.59 14.75
C TYR A 8 4.11 -13.31 15.32
N PRO A 9 3.99 -13.06 16.63
CA PRO A 9 4.39 -11.79 17.26
C PRO A 9 5.89 -11.48 17.22
N ALA A 10 6.73 -12.43 16.81
CA ALA A 10 8.17 -12.24 16.61
C ALA A 10 8.55 -11.90 15.15
N ASP A 11 7.61 -11.99 14.21
CA ASP A 11 7.80 -11.72 12.80
C ASP A 11 7.32 -10.31 12.48
N THR A 12 8.26 -9.37 12.40
CA THR A 12 7.99 -7.95 12.11
C THR A 12 8.06 -7.62 10.62
N SER A 13 8.21 -8.63 9.74
CA SER A 13 8.42 -8.39 8.31
C SER A 13 7.14 -8.03 7.55
N LEU A 14 5.97 -8.37 8.11
CA LEU A 14 4.65 -8.27 7.48
C LEU A 14 3.67 -7.52 8.42
N ASN A 15 3.99 -6.28 8.76
CA ASN A 15 3.14 -5.48 9.65
C ASN A 15 2.07 -4.74 8.86
N GLY A 16 0.81 -4.87 9.30
CA GLY A 16 -0.25 -3.99 8.84
C GLY A 16 -0.71 -4.17 7.40
N ILE A 17 -0.34 -5.24 6.69
CA ILE A 17 -0.89 -5.49 5.33
C ILE A 17 -2.42 -5.66 5.38
N ASP A 18 -3.12 -4.93 4.52
CA ASP A 18 -4.58 -5.05 4.37
C ASP A 18 -5.01 -5.36 2.92
N ASN A 19 -4.36 -4.75 1.93
CA ASN A 19 -4.79 -4.85 0.54
C ASN A 19 -3.83 -5.68 -0.32
N ILE A 20 -4.35 -6.32 -1.36
CA ILE A 20 -3.62 -7.19 -2.28
C ILE A 20 -4.08 -7.00 -3.72
N THR A 21 -3.16 -7.10 -4.69
CA THR A 21 -3.46 -7.23 -6.12
C THR A 21 -2.47 -8.20 -6.76
N VAL A 22 -2.76 -8.64 -7.99
CA VAL A 22 -1.87 -9.53 -8.75
C VAL A 22 -1.57 -8.89 -10.11
N SER A 23 -0.31 -8.95 -10.55
CA SER A 23 0.08 -8.51 -11.90
C SER A 23 -0.37 -9.52 -12.96
N ASP A 24 -0.31 -9.14 -14.24
CA ASP A 24 -0.53 -10.08 -15.35
C ASP A 24 0.52 -11.21 -15.39
N GLY A 25 1.71 -10.98 -14.82
CA GLY A 25 2.79 -11.95 -14.66
C GLY A 25 2.57 -12.94 -13.51
N GLY A 26 1.65 -12.64 -12.59
CA GLY A 26 1.30 -13.49 -11.45
C GLY A 26 1.91 -13.06 -10.12
N ASP A 27 2.66 -11.97 -10.07
CA ASP A 27 3.23 -11.46 -8.82
C ASP A 27 2.19 -10.84 -7.92
N VAL A 28 2.33 -11.14 -6.64
CA VAL A 28 1.43 -10.67 -5.60
C VAL A 28 1.98 -9.39 -5.04
N LEU A 29 1.22 -8.30 -5.17
CA LEU A 29 1.53 -7.02 -4.54
C LEU A 29 0.65 -6.85 -3.32
N VAL A 30 1.23 -6.40 -2.22
CA VAL A 30 0.54 -6.07 -0.98
C VAL A 30 0.68 -4.59 -0.68
N ALA A 31 -0.34 -3.99 -0.06
CA ALA A 31 -0.30 -2.61 0.40
C ALA A 31 -0.49 -2.52 1.90
N GLU A 32 0.34 -1.70 2.54
CA GLU A 32 0.34 -1.49 3.98
C GLU A 32 -0.79 -0.58 4.45
N ASP A 33 -1.38 -0.96 5.57
CA ASP A 33 -2.09 -0.13 6.51
C ASP A 33 -1.21 0.03 7.75
N SER A 34 -0.88 1.26 8.12
CA SER A 34 -0.26 1.63 9.40
C SER A 34 1.26 1.51 9.62
N ASP A 35 2.07 1.12 8.63
CA ASP A 35 3.55 1.17 8.71
C ASP A 35 4.14 2.37 7.91
N ASP A 36 5.11 2.15 7.03
CA ASP A 36 5.82 3.20 6.31
C ASP A 36 5.21 3.53 4.93
N ASN A 37 4.01 2.99 4.66
CA ASN A 37 3.13 3.23 3.51
C ASN A 37 3.75 2.75 2.20
N GLN A 38 4.05 1.47 2.12
CA GLN A 38 4.59 0.83 0.93
C GLN A 38 3.56 -0.03 0.17
N ILE A 39 3.77 -0.11 -1.15
CA ILE A 39 3.35 -1.27 -1.93
C ILE A 39 4.59 -2.13 -2.12
N GLN A 40 4.46 -3.43 -1.82
CA GLN A 40 5.57 -4.37 -1.83
C GLN A 40 5.18 -5.61 -2.63
N VAL A 41 6.16 -6.26 -3.25
CA VAL A 41 5.99 -7.56 -3.93
C VAL A 41 6.25 -8.68 -2.93
N LEU A 42 5.31 -9.61 -2.80
CA LEU A 42 5.47 -10.84 -2.03
C LEU A 42 6.12 -11.92 -2.90
N THR A 43 7.36 -12.29 -2.57
CA THR A 43 8.09 -13.34 -3.29
C THR A 43 7.55 -14.73 -2.94
N PRO A 44 7.79 -15.75 -3.78
CA PRO A 44 7.45 -17.14 -3.45
C PRO A 44 8.13 -17.66 -2.17
N GLY A 45 9.25 -17.04 -1.76
CA GLY A 45 9.94 -17.33 -0.51
C GLY A 45 9.28 -16.70 0.73
N GLY A 46 8.26 -15.87 0.55
CA GLY A 46 7.57 -15.16 1.62
C GLY A 46 8.25 -13.84 2.02
N GLU A 47 9.22 -13.36 1.24
CA GLU A 47 9.88 -12.07 1.47
C GLU A 47 9.07 -10.94 0.84
N LEU A 48 9.12 -9.74 1.44
CA LEU A 48 8.57 -8.54 0.84
C LEU A 48 9.68 -7.67 0.25
N LEU A 49 9.50 -7.26 -1.00
CA LEU A 49 10.41 -6.36 -1.71
C LEU A 49 9.67 -5.04 -2.00
N PRO A 50 10.17 -3.88 -1.52
CA PRO A 50 9.53 -2.59 -1.75
C PRO A 50 9.44 -2.25 -3.24
N LEU A 51 8.23 -1.95 -3.73
CA LEU A 51 8.00 -1.44 -5.08
C LEU A 51 7.90 0.10 -5.07
N LEU A 52 7.16 0.65 -4.10
CA LEU A 52 7.03 2.09 -3.89
C LEU A 52 6.77 2.41 -2.42
N GLN A 53 7.06 3.65 -2.03
CA GLN A 53 6.69 4.22 -0.74
C GLN A 53 5.98 5.56 -0.94
N LEU A 54 4.84 5.76 -0.29
CA LEU A 54 4.12 7.04 -0.28
C LEU A 54 4.44 7.82 0.99
N THR A 55 5.14 8.95 0.85
CA THR A 55 5.59 9.76 1.99
C THR A 55 4.66 10.95 2.26
N GLY A 56 4.55 11.40 3.51
CA GLY A 56 3.76 12.58 3.89
C GLY A 56 2.26 12.33 4.10
N HIS A 57 1.83 11.06 4.08
CA HIS A 57 0.43 10.65 4.26
C HIS A 57 0.08 10.16 5.68
N SER A 58 0.96 10.42 6.65
CA SER A 58 0.67 10.26 8.08
C SER A 58 0.31 11.62 8.70
N ILE A 59 -0.72 11.67 9.53
CA ILE A 59 -1.26 12.91 10.11
C ILE A 59 -1.13 12.85 11.64
N GLY A 60 -0.10 13.48 12.19
CA GLY A 60 0.19 13.39 13.63
C GLY A 60 0.45 11.93 14.04
N ASN A 61 -0.37 11.40 14.95
CA ASN A 61 -0.30 10.00 15.38
C ASN A 61 -1.22 9.06 14.59
N LEU A 62 -1.93 9.57 13.59
CA LEU A 62 -2.74 8.75 12.70
C LEU A 62 -1.86 8.29 11.54
N PRO A 63 -1.53 6.98 11.45
CA PRO A 63 -0.66 6.50 10.39
C PRO A 63 -1.40 6.51 9.05
N GLY A 64 -0.63 6.53 7.97
CA GLY A 64 -1.18 6.38 6.63
C GLY A 64 -1.77 4.98 6.40
N GLU A 65 -2.52 4.85 5.31
CA GLU A 65 -3.04 3.58 4.82
C GLU A 65 -3.11 3.65 3.30
N LEU A 66 -2.44 2.70 2.65
CA LEU A 66 -2.58 2.46 1.22
C LEU A 66 -3.71 1.46 0.99
N THR A 67 -4.59 1.76 0.04
CA THR A 67 -5.81 0.99 -0.20
C THR A 67 -6.12 0.83 -1.68
N GLY A 68 -6.75 -0.29 -2.02
CA GLY A 68 -7.27 -0.60 -3.36
C GLY A 68 -6.24 -0.53 -4.49
N PRO A 69 -5.06 -1.20 -4.38
CA PRO A 69 -4.17 -1.34 -5.52
C PRO A 69 -4.87 -2.13 -6.63
N ALA A 70 -4.76 -1.67 -7.88
CA ALA A 70 -5.34 -2.33 -9.04
C ALA A 70 -4.57 -1.98 -10.32
N PHE A 71 -4.23 -3.00 -11.12
CA PHE A 71 -3.67 -2.79 -12.45
C PHE A 71 -4.75 -2.39 -13.45
N ASP A 72 -4.39 -1.56 -14.43
CA ASP A 72 -5.22 -1.38 -15.61
C ASP A 72 -5.17 -2.63 -16.52
N PRO A 73 -6.12 -2.79 -17.46
CA PRO A 73 -6.15 -3.98 -18.32
C PRO A 73 -4.93 -4.18 -19.23
N SER A 74 -4.07 -3.16 -19.39
CA SER A 74 -2.81 -3.32 -20.13
C SER A 74 -1.64 -3.79 -19.26
N GLY A 75 -1.81 -3.83 -17.94
CA GLY A 75 -0.75 -4.15 -16.98
C GLY A 75 0.35 -3.07 -16.92
N THR A 76 0.15 -1.90 -17.51
CA THR A 76 1.18 -0.84 -17.59
C THR A 76 0.95 0.30 -16.59
N ARG A 77 -0.20 0.31 -15.92
CA ARG A 77 -0.55 1.29 -14.87
C ARG A 77 -1.02 0.57 -13.63
N LEU A 78 -0.50 0.99 -12.47
CA LEU A 78 -0.99 0.59 -11.16
C LEU A 78 -1.67 1.80 -10.53
N TYR A 79 -2.95 1.65 -10.17
CA TYR A 79 -3.68 2.61 -9.36
C TYR A 79 -3.69 2.15 -7.93
N PHE A 80 -3.62 3.08 -6.99
CA PHE A 80 -3.83 2.83 -5.57
C PHE A 80 -4.27 4.12 -4.91
N SER A 81 -4.74 4.06 -3.66
CA SER A 81 -5.16 5.27 -2.95
C SER A 81 -4.48 5.37 -1.59
N SER A 82 -4.25 6.59 -1.11
CA SER A 82 -4.18 6.86 0.32
C SER A 82 -5.59 7.01 0.84
N GLN A 83 -5.97 6.25 1.88
CA GLN A 83 -7.32 6.35 2.48
C GLN A 83 -7.56 7.72 3.13
N ARG A 84 -6.49 8.35 3.63
CA ARG A 84 -6.57 9.48 4.58
C ARG A 84 -6.08 10.81 4.01
N GLY A 85 -5.30 10.79 2.93
CA GLY A 85 -4.70 11.98 2.35
C GLY A 85 -3.59 12.56 3.23
N THR A 86 -3.20 13.81 2.97
CA THR A 86 -2.14 14.50 3.71
C THR A 86 -2.69 15.41 4.82
N LEU A 87 -1.81 15.92 5.70
CA LEU A 87 -2.18 16.97 6.65
C LEU A 87 -2.70 18.23 5.94
N ALA A 88 -2.13 18.59 4.78
CA ALA A 88 -2.58 19.74 4.01
C ALA A 88 -4.00 19.54 3.47
N ASP A 89 -4.31 18.33 3.01
CA ASP A 89 -5.66 17.96 2.57
C ASP A 89 -6.67 18.07 3.72
N PHE A 90 -6.32 17.55 4.90
CA PHE A 90 -7.16 17.65 6.09
C PHE A 90 -7.40 19.11 6.50
N GLN A 91 -6.34 19.94 6.51
CA GLN A 91 -6.45 21.36 6.84
C GLN A 91 -7.33 22.13 5.84
N ALA A 92 -7.26 21.77 4.56
CA ALA A 92 -8.05 22.41 3.51
C ALA A 92 -9.53 21.98 3.53
N GLN A 93 -9.81 20.71 3.81
CA GLN A 93 -11.16 20.13 3.69
C GLN A 93 -11.90 19.97 5.02
N GLY A 94 -11.19 20.07 6.15
CA GLY A 94 -11.74 19.83 7.49
C GLY A 94 -12.11 18.37 7.77
N ARG A 95 -11.66 17.43 6.92
CA ARG A 95 -11.90 15.98 7.03
C ARG A 95 -10.83 15.20 6.28
N LEU A 96 -10.67 13.92 6.62
CA LEU A 96 -9.85 12.99 5.84
C LEU A 96 -10.45 12.82 4.44
N ILE A 97 -9.60 12.75 3.43
CA ILE A 97 -10.01 12.51 2.05
C ILE A 97 -9.14 11.43 1.43
N GLY A 98 -9.75 10.58 0.60
CA GLY A 98 -8.99 9.64 -0.21
C GLY A 98 -8.28 10.37 -1.35
N VAL A 99 -7.03 9.99 -1.62
CA VAL A 99 -6.25 10.49 -2.75
C VAL A 99 -5.82 9.30 -3.60
N THR A 100 -6.25 9.25 -4.85
CA THR A 100 -5.90 8.18 -5.79
C THR A 100 -4.70 8.59 -6.62
N PHE A 101 -3.75 7.67 -6.74
CA PHE A 101 -2.54 7.79 -7.53
C PHE A 101 -2.58 6.81 -8.69
N GLU A 102 -1.92 7.18 -9.78
CA GLU A 102 -1.52 6.29 -10.86
C GLU A 102 -0.01 6.32 -10.93
N ILE A 103 0.61 5.15 -11.03
CA ILE A 103 2.02 5.04 -11.46
C ILE A 103 2.10 4.23 -12.74
N SER A 104 3.05 4.59 -13.60
CA SER A 104 3.30 3.91 -14.88
C SER A 104 4.56 3.05 -14.80
N GLY A 105 4.47 1.86 -15.39
CA GLY A 105 5.54 0.87 -15.47
C GLY A 105 6.46 1.03 -16.70
N PRO A 106 7.40 0.09 -16.88
CA PRO A 106 7.14 -1.34 -16.75
C PRO A 106 7.13 -1.82 -15.31
N PHE A 107 6.10 -2.58 -14.96
CA PHE A 107 6.09 -3.41 -13.76
C PHE A 107 6.73 -4.73 -14.18
N LEU A 108 8.04 -4.84 -13.95
CA LEU A 108 8.76 -6.09 -14.10
C LEU A 108 8.43 -6.94 -12.87
N VAL A 109 7.25 -7.52 -12.96
CA VAL A 109 6.73 -8.58 -12.13
C VAL A 109 6.60 -9.77 -13.08
#